data_AF-A0A6P0WPP3-F1
#
_entry.id   AF-A0A6P0WPP3-F1
#
_cell.length_a   1.000
_cell.length_b   1.000
_cell.length_c   1.000
_cell.angle_alpha   90.00
_cell.angle_beta   90.00
_cell.angle_gamma   90.00
#
_symmetry.space_group_name_H-M   'P 1'
#
loop_
_entity.id
_entity.type
_entity.pdbx_description
1 polymer ?
#
loop_
_entity_poly.entity_id
_entity_poly.type
_entity_poly.pdbx_seq_one_letter_code
_entity_poly.pdbx_strand_id
1 'polypeptide(L)' 'MNSLNHAYLPEDSGVLVFDLKQEDKQVLIEYADDGQGIPYIQSSKVKTNLQLSIIN' A
#
# COMPACT_ATOMS: atom_id res chain seq x y z
N MET A 1 -5.56 0.30 6.23
CA MET A 1 -5.07 0.30 4.83
C MET A 1 -5.22 1.72 4.33
N ASN A 2 -4.12 2.43 4.04
CA ASN A 2 -4.19 3.87 3.75
C ASN A 2 -5.04 4.18 2.52
N SER A 3 -4.92 3.37 1.47
CA SER A 3 -5.64 3.59 0.21
C SER A 3 -7.17 3.58 0.37
N LEU A 4 -7.73 2.63 1.12
CA LEU A 4 -9.18 2.58 1.35
C LEU A 4 -9.74 3.83 2.05
N ASN A 5 -8.92 4.49 2.86
CA ASN A 5 -9.38 5.62 3.67
C ASN A 5 -9.08 6.98 3.02
N HIS A 6 -8.14 7.03 2.07
CA HIS A 6 -7.54 8.28 1.63
C HIS A 6 -7.32 8.41 0.12
N ALA A 7 -7.35 7.31 -0.65
CA ALA A 7 -7.11 7.36 -2.09
C ALA A 7 -8.33 7.86 -2.89
N TYR A 8 -9.54 7.66 -2.35
CA TYR A 8 -10.81 7.89 -3.05
C TYR A 8 -11.78 8.71 -2.19
N LEU A 9 -12.57 9.57 -2.81
CA LEU A 9 -13.67 10.29 -2.15
C LEU A 9 -14.93 9.40 -2.11
N PRO A 10 -15.95 9.77 -1.30
CA PRO A 10 -17.25 9.13 -1.38
C PRO A 10 -17.76 9.14 -2.83
N GLU A 11 -18.25 7.98 -3.29
CA GLU A 11 -18.76 7.72 -4.65
C GLU A 11 -17.71 7.51 -5.75
N ASP A 12 -16.42 7.72 -5.46
CA ASP A 12 -15.36 7.35 -6.40
C ASP A 12 -15.29 5.83 -6.54
N SER A 13 -15.08 5.38 -7.78
CA SER A 13 -14.69 4.01 -8.09
C SER A 13 -13.21 4.00 -8.47
N GLY A 14 -12.46 3.03 -7.96
CA GLY A 14 -11.04 2.91 -8.24
C GLY A 14 -10.57 1.48 -8.15
N VAL A 15 -9.28 1.29 -8.42
CA VAL A 15 -8.63 -0.01 -8.47
C VAL A 15 -7.66 -0.14 -7.32
N LEU A 16 -7.75 -1.26 -6.62
CA LEU A 16 -6.76 -1.66 -5.63
C LEU A 16 -6.12 -2.97 -6.09
N VAL A 17 -4.81 -2.96 -6.28
CA VAL A 17 -4.05 -4.15 -6.69
C VAL A 17 -3.24 -4.62 -5.51
N PHE A 18 -3.29 -5.92 -5.25
CA PHE A 18 -2.46 -6.58 -4.25
C PHE A 18 -1.51 -7.53 -4.96
N ASP A 19 -0.26 -7.53 -4.51
CA ASP A 19 0.74 -8.47 -4.95
C ASP A 19 1.34 -9.18 -3.73
N LEU A 20 1.45 -10.50 -3.84
CA LEU A 20 1.97 -11.35 -2.80
C LEU A 20 3.08 -12.19 -3.42
N LYS A 21 4.31 -11.92 -2.98
CA LYS A 21 5.49 -12.65 -3.43
C LYS A 21 6.15 -13.32 -2.24
N GLN A 22 6.57 -14.56 -2.42
CA GLN A 22 7.49 -15.19 -1.49
C GLN A 22 8.89 -15.10 -2.06
N GLU A 23 9.79 -14.45 -1.33
CA GLU A 23 11.21 -14.33 -1.67
C GLU A 23 12.02 -14.99 -0.56
N ASP A 24 12.62 -16.14 -0.86
CA ASP A 24 13.32 -17.01 0.10
C ASP A 24 12.47 -17.36 1.33
N LYS A 25 12.86 -16.82 2.51
CA LYS A 25 12.21 -17.00 3.81
C LYS A 25 11.32 -15.82 4.19
N GLN A 26 11.05 -14.92 3.25
CA GLN A 26 10.26 -13.72 3.47
C GLN A 26 9.03 -13.72 2.58
N VAL A 27 7.97 -13.13 3.12
CA VAL A 27 6.74 -12.85 2.37
C VAL A 27 6.70 -11.35 2.16
N LEU A 28 6.76 -10.94 0.89
CA LEU A 28 6.57 -9.57 0.46
C LEU A 28 5.09 -9.37 0.10
N ILE A 29 4.46 -8.41 0.77
CA ILE A 29 3.08 -8.02 0.51
C ILE A 29 3.12 -6.57 0.02
N GLU A 30 2.75 -6.36 -1.23
CA GLU A 30 2.66 -5.04 -1.85
C GLU A 30 1.19 -4.72 -2.16
N TYR A 31 0.83 -3.45 -2.08
CA TYR A 31 -0.46 -2.98 -2.56
C TYR A 31 -0.31 -1.62 -3.23
N ALA A 32 -1.13 -1.38 -4.25
CA ALA A 32 -1.17 -0.15 -5.01
C ALA A 32 -2.62 0.30 -5.27
N ASP A 33 -2.83 1.61 -5.35
CA ASP A 33 -4.09 2.25 -5.72
C ASP A 33 -3.89 3.22 -6.88
N ASP A 34 -4.97 3.50 -7.64
CA ASP A 34 -4.98 4.48 -8.74
C ASP A 34 -5.66 5.81 -8.33
N GLY A 35 -5.77 6.06 -7.03
CA GLY A 35 -6.42 7.24 -6.48
C GLY A 35 -5.56 8.50 -6.49
N GLN A 36 -5.91 9.45 -5.63
CA GLN A 36 -5.36 10.82 -5.65
C GLN A 36 -3.88 10.92 -5.24
N GLY A 37 -3.27 9.80 -4.84
CA GLY A 37 -1.90 9.74 -4.35
C GLY A 37 -1.73 10.36 -2.97
N ILE A 38 -0.51 10.29 -2.43
CA ILE A 38 -0.18 10.86 -1.13
C ILE A 38 0.33 12.30 -1.32
N PRO A 39 -0.24 13.31 -0.63
CA PRO A 39 0.23 14.68 -0.71
C PRO A 39 1.73 14.79 -0.36
N TYR A 40 2.49 15.54 -1.16
CA TYR A 40 3.95 15.65 -1.08
C TYR A 40 4.48 16.00 0.33
N ILE A 41 3.72 16.75 1.13
CA ILE A 41 4.07 17.15 2.51
C ILE A 41 4.08 15.95 3.49
N GLN A 42 3.31 14.89 3.23
CA GLN A 42 3.25 13.68 4.07
C GLN A 42 4.26 12.60 3.66
N SER A 43 4.89 12.74 2.49
CA SER A 43 5.82 11.76 1.93
C SER A 43 7.08 11.50 2.78
N SER A 44 7.47 12.46 3.63
CA SER A 44 8.65 12.36 4.49
C SER A 44 8.46 11.43 5.70
N LYS A 45 7.23 11.02 6.02
CA LYS A 45 6.95 10.00 7.06
C LYS A 45 6.60 8.63 6.49
N VAL A 46 6.38 8.51 5.19
CA VAL A 46 5.89 7.28 4.55
C VAL A 46 6.91 6.76 3.55
N LYS A 47 8.04 6.28 4.08
CA LYS A 47 8.74 5.13 3.47
C LYS A 47 8.15 3.87 4.09
N THR A 48 6.90 3.51 3.78
CA THR A 48 6.39 2.20 4.16
C THR A 48 6.83 1.18 3.12
N ASN A 49 8.10 0.78 3.19
CA ASN A 49 8.44 -0.61 2.97
C ASN A 49 7.91 -1.36 4.19
N LEU A 50 6.63 -1.74 4.18
CA LEU A 50 6.08 -2.65 5.18
C LEU A 50 6.55 -4.06 4.81
N GLN A 51 7.81 -4.36 5.12
CA GLN A 51 8.37 -5.70 5.10
C GLN A 51 7.78 -6.45 6.30
N LEU A 52 6.60 -7.03 6.12
CA LEU A 52 5.98 -7.93 7.09
C LEU A 52 6.68 -9.29 6.99
N SER A 53 7.84 -9.42 7.62
CA SER A 53 8.47 -10.73 7.83
C SER A 53 7.66 -11.52 8.85
N ILE A 54 6.81 -12.44 8.38
CA ILE A 54 6.25 -13.50 9.21
C ILE A 54 7.39 -14.48 9.49
N ILE A 55 7.98 -14.40 10.68
CA ILE A 55 8.96 -15.35 11.18
C ILE A 55 8.17 -16.53 11.74
N ASN A 56 8.28 -17.70 11.10
CA ASN A 56 7.92 -18.99 11.71
C ASN A 56 8.97 -19.41 12.73
#